data_AF-A0A1A9QDB8-F1
#
_entry.id   AF-A0A1A9QDB8-F1
#
_cell.length_a   1.000
_cell.length_b   1.000
_cell.length_c   1.000
_cell.angle_alpha   90.00
_cell.angle_beta   90.00
_cell.angle_gamma   90.00
#
_symmetry.space_group_name_H-M   'P 1'
#
loop_
_entity.id
_entity.type
_entity.pdbx_description
1 polymer ?
#
loop_
_entity_poly.entity_id
_entity_poly.type
_entity_poly.pdbx_seq_one_letter_code
_entity_poly.pdbx_strand_id
1 'polypeptide(L)'
;MKALKYFPFHMSKLMPFVSFRNVLPIGIALATITNFIYYKYSWYQGPIGDFYSPYHLTSLSEEFTNNAYKNKAYSSVLKKQSKEVYLKADDNGKVDETIAKLKDYTLKIQLPCSSGTAWILDYVKKDDEEYPKKWFIATNAHVINSFRFTSNKYDQVLPISLSETQHLRNTYGNRDGELSPIAGEACAEAKYHGYSGLNLFKEKSDNHYWLSHGFIYYKTIKDAKLFYVPINFLGSRYSNSGWAWRYDNYYKDFAILEIDFETEEQARIITDEFYTKYPIEGAGTGKEKLNLFDSELMSKHTSEELDKSNTNYYTVGYPVISKLDYSRYTNYSSVERRASVLHYGSPDIAVKNMANQPIRGHADSYAIDKKNKNTVTIWDGKAHYNWGYNYLLENMHMGGGASGSLVTDKDGNVLGLYRMQDTHNKLGFVEPLRSEGLYINSKIILPKYDLIKGAPGQVTSYKQQLERYYPNANTLLKSQWTKGSPNLKLVS
;
A
#
# COMPACT_ATOMS: atom_id res chain seq x y z
N MET A 1 -23.03 36.79 -40.73
CA MET A 1 -24.39 37.35 -40.65
C MET A 1 -25.40 36.24 -40.95
N LYS A 2 -26.42 36.08 -40.08
CA LYS A 2 -27.71 35.35 -40.20
C LYS A 2 -27.65 33.84 -40.53
N ALA A 3 -27.88 32.92 -39.59
CA ALA A 3 -29.09 32.59 -38.80
C ALA A 3 -29.97 31.50 -39.44
N LEU A 4 -30.27 30.50 -38.61
CA LEU A 4 -31.12 29.33 -38.78
C LEU A 4 -32.47 29.56 -39.48
N LYS A 5 -32.95 28.52 -40.18
CA LYS A 5 -34.37 28.19 -40.32
C LYS A 5 -34.60 26.67 -40.29
N TYR A 6 -35.74 26.30 -39.72
CA TYR A 6 -36.17 24.99 -39.24
C TYR A 6 -37.34 24.43 -40.10
N PHE A 7 -37.56 23.10 -39.99
CA PHE A 7 -38.82 22.31 -40.15
C PHE A 7 -39.33 21.90 -41.55
N PRO A 8 -40.25 20.89 -41.66
CA PRO A 8 -40.25 19.47 -41.21
C PRO A 8 -40.48 18.50 -42.41
N PHE A 9 -40.33 17.17 -42.25
CA PHE A 9 -41.25 16.18 -42.87
C PHE A 9 -41.18 14.78 -42.22
N HIS A 10 -42.25 14.02 -42.46
CA HIS A 10 -42.88 12.93 -41.72
C HIS A 10 -42.17 11.58 -41.49
N MET A 11 -42.65 10.92 -40.43
CA MET A 11 -42.58 9.48 -40.11
C MET A 11 -43.14 8.58 -41.23
N SER A 12 -42.45 7.46 -41.50
CA SER A 12 -43.12 6.17 -41.73
C SER A 12 -42.21 5.00 -41.31
N LYS A 13 -42.86 3.92 -40.89
CA LYS A 13 -42.37 2.74 -40.17
C LYS A 13 -41.37 1.90 -40.99
N LEU A 14 -40.35 1.35 -40.32
CA LEU A 14 -39.98 -0.08 -40.33
C LEU A 14 -38.74 -0.30 -39.45
N MET A 15 -38.94 -1.03 -38.35
CA MET A 15 -37.90 -1.74 -37.58
C MET A 15 -38.00 -3.23 -37.99
N PRO A 16 -36.91 -4.03 -37.96
CA PRO A 16 -36.34 -4.39 -36.66
C PRO A 16 -34.82 -4.66 -36.58
N PHE A 17 -34.32 -4.60 -35.33
CA PHE A 17 -33.06 -5.12 -34.80
C PHE A 17 -31.73 -4.56 -35.33
N VAL A 18 -31.26 -3.47 -34.70
CA VAL A 18 -29.83 -3.29 -34.39
C VAL A 18 -29.74 -2.75 -32.96
N SER A 19 -29.23 -3.56 -32.03
CA SER A 19 -29.09 -3.12 -30.64
C SER A 19 -27.91 -2.16 -30.48
N PHE A 20 -28.22 -0.89 -30.28
CA PHE A 20 -27.30 0.11 -29.76
C PHE A 20 -27.16 -0.08 -28.24
N ARG A 21 -26.09 -0.77 -27.80
CA ARG A 21 -25.52 -0.63 -26.44
C ARG A 21 -24.00 -0.73 -26.51
N ASN A 22 -23.40 0.32 -27.09
CA ASN A 22 -22.00 0.68 -26.93
C ASN A 22 -21.96 2.05 -26.25
N VAL A 23 -21.77 2.09 -24.92
CA VAL A 23 -21.27 3.26 -24.16
C VAL A 23 -20.51 2.75 -22.94
N LEU A 24 -19.16 2.74 -23.04
CA LEU A 24 -18.10 2.75 -22.00
C LEU A 24 -18.08 1.69 -20.85
N PRO A 25 -16.90 1.42 -20.20
CA PRO A 25 -15.55 1.87 -20.52
C PRO A 25 -14.49 0.76 -20.62
N ILE A 26 -13.62 0.93 -21.61
CA ILE A 26 -12.34 0.23 -21.84
C ILE A 26 -11.28 0.53 -20.74
N GLY A 27 -11.65 1.24 -19.66
CA GLY A 27 -10.74 1.68 -18.59
C GLY A 27 -10.41 0.66 -17.51
N ILE A 28 -11.20 -0.42 -17.37
CA ILE A 28 -11.02 -1.41 -16.28
C ILE A 28 -10.11 -2.57 -16.72
N ALA A 29 -9.83 -2.70 -18.02
CA ALA A 29 -9.11 -3.84 -18.57
C ALA A 29 -7.58 -3.75 -18.46
N LEU A 30 -6.98 -2.61 -18.10
CA LEU A 30 -5.50 -2.47 -18.15
C LEU A 30 -4.77 -3.12 -16.97
N ALA A 31 -5.38 -3.19 -15.78
CA ALA A 31 -4.81 -3.94 -14.65
C ALA A 31 -4.95 -5.47 -14.83
N THR A 32 -5.94 -5.92 -15.59
CA THR A 32 -6.17 -7.34 -15.88
C THR A 32 -5.45 -7.83 -17.15
N ILE A 33 -5.28 -6.99 -18.17
CA ILE A 33 -4.60 -7.36 -19.43
C ILE A 33 -3.08 -7.44 -19.26
N THR A 34 -2.46 -6.63 -18.40
CA THR A 34 -1.01 -6.74 -18.13
C THR A 34 -0.62 -8.05 -17.45
N ASN A 35 -1.52 -8.63 -16.65
CA ASN A 35 -1.34 -9.96 -16.06
C ASN A 35 -1.68 -11.13 -17.01
N PHE A 36 -2.44 -10.89 -18.09
CA PHE A 36 -2.89 -11.98 -18.98
C PHE A 36 -1.81 -12.44 -19.97
N ILE A 37 -0.90 -11.56 -20.39
CA ILE A 37 0.12 -11.88 -21.42
C ILE A 37 1.30 -12.71 -20.87
N TYR A 38 1.39 -12.90 -19.55
CA TYR A 38 2.49 -13.65 -18.91
C TYR A 38 2.08 -15.03 -18.35
N TYR A 39 1.00 -15.63 -18.86
CA TYR A 39 0.53 -16.98 -18.47
C TYR A 39 1.40 -18.15 -18.98
N LYS A 40 2.65 -17.89 -19.38
CA LYS A 40 3.61 -18.91 -19.85
C LYS A 40 4.71 -19.25 -18.83
N TYR A 41 4.50 -18.96 -17.54
CA TYR A 41 5.44 -19.35 -16.49
C TYR A 41 4.98 -20.61 -15.74
N SER A 42 5.69 -21.69 -16.08
CA SER A 42 6.24 -22.75 -15.22
C SER A 42 5.58 -22.98 -13.86
N TRP A 43 5.30 -24.25 -13.59
CA TRP A 43 4.81 -24.95 -12.39
C TRP A 43 5.48 -24.63 -11.05
N TYR A 44 5.80 -23.37 -10.76
CA TYR A 44 6.29 -22.95 -9.47
C TYR A 44 5.13 -22.97 -8.47
N GLN A 45 4.94 -24.11 -7.82
CA GLN A 45 4.20 -24.14 -6.58
C GLN A 45 5.13 -23.54 -5.53
N GLY A 46 4.79 -22.33 -5.05
CA GLY A 46 5.48 -21.75 -3.89
C GLY A 46 5.56 -22.78 -2.76
N PRO A 47 6.55 -22.67 -1.87
CA PRO A 47 6.82 -23.72 -0.89
C PRO A 47 5.55 -24.06 -0.11
N ILE A 48 5.22 -25.34 -0.12
CA ILE A 48 4.05 -25.91 0.54
C ILE A 48 4.55 -26.56 1.81
N GLY A 49 4.00 -26.16 2.94
CA GLY A 49 4.27 -26.81 4.22
C GLY A 49 4.28 -25.85 5.39
N ASP A 50 4.52 -26.45 6.55
CA ASP A 50 4.68 -25.73 7.80
C ASP A 50 6.08 -25.11 7.87
N PHE A 51 6.12 -23.86 8.32
CA PHE A 51 7.36 -23.11 8.51
C PHE A 51 7.67 -22.98 9.99
N TYR A 52 8.96 -23.00 10.34
CA TYR A 52 9.43 -23.00 11.71
C TYR A 52 10.44 -21.88 11.95
N SER A 53 10.46 -21.39 13.18
CA SER A 53 11.45 -20.43 13.66
C SER A 53 12.85 -21.05 13.60
N PRO A 54 13.85 -20.34 13.06
CA PRO A 54 15.24 -20.76 13.16
C PRO A 54 15.68 -20.93 14.63
N TYR A 55 16.57 -21.88 14.90
CA TYR A 55 17.09 -22.15 16.25
C TYR A 55 17.68 -20.89 16.93
N HIS A 56 18.37 -20.03 16.17
CA HIS A 56 18.93 -18.82 16.75
C HIS A 56 17.84 -17.87 17.27
N LEU A 57 16.66 -17.78 16.62
CA LEU A 57 15.56 -16.95 17.12
C LEU A 57 14.89 -17.56 18.36
N THR A 58 14.67 -18.88 18.37
CA THR A 58 14.10 -19.55 19.53
C THR A 58 15.03 -19.53 20.74
N SER A 59 16.35 -19.45 20.52
CA SER A 59 17.35 -19.26 21.58
C SER A 59 17.36 -17.83 22.16
N LEU A 60 16.92 -16.83 21.38
CA LEU A 60 16.87 -15.43 21.82
C LEU A 60 15.64 -15.12 22.67
N SER A 61 14.50 -15.77 22.39
CA SER A 61 13.25 -15.55 23.12
C SER A 61 12.29 -16.72 22.99
N GLU A 62 11.69 -17.11 24.11
CA GLU A 62 10.61 -18.13 24.16
C GLU A 62 9.39 -17.74 23.32
N GLU A 63 9.22 -16.46 22.99
CA GLU A 63 8.12 -15.98 22.14
C GLU A 63 8.16 -16.57 20.74
N PHE A 64 9.35 -16.90 20.23
CA PHE A 64 9.50 -17.59 18.94
C PHE A 64 9.21 -19.08 19.00
N THR A 65 9.02 -19.62 20.22
CA THR A 65 8.55 -20.99 20.47
C THR A 65 7.05 -21.00 20.68
N ASN A 66 6.52 -20.17 21.57
CA ASN A 66 5.08 -20.04 21.79
C ASN A 66 4.71 -18.65 22.28
N ASN A 67 3.89 -17.93 21.51
CA ASN A 67 3.36 -16.62 21.91
C ASN A 67 1.84 -16.51 21.73
N ALA A 68 1.13 -17.65 21.64
CA ALA A 68 -0.31 -17.66 21.39
C ALA A 68 -1.08 -16.80 22.42
N TYR A 69 -0.63 -16.76 23.67
CA TYR A 69 -1.21 -15.97 24.76
C TYR A 69 -1.09 -14.45 24.56
N LYS A 70 -0.12 -13.97 23.76
CA LYS A 70 0.03 -12.54 23.45
C LYS A 70 -0.97 -12.06 22.40
N ASN A 71 -1.45 -12.99 21.57
CA ASN A 71 -2.48 -12.73 20.58
C ASN A 71 -3.84 -12.94 21.24
N LYS A 72 -4.39 -11.86 21.82
CA LYS A 72 -5.68 -11.87 22.54
C LYS A 72 -6.81 -12.39 21.65
N ALA A 73 -6.84 -12.01 20.37
CA ALA A 73 -7.86 -12.50 19.45
C ALA A 73 -7.74 -14.02 19.24
N TYR A 74 -6.53 -14.49 18.95
CA TYR A 74 -6.27 -15.91 18.73
C TYR A 74 -6.55 -16.80 19.95
N SER A 75 -6.19 -16.33 21.15
CA SER A 75 -6.33 -17.07 22.41
C SER A 75 -7.72 -17.00 23.04
N SER A 76 -8.66 -16.25 22.44
CA SER A 76 -10.01 -16.08 22.98
C SER A 76 -11.05 -16.79 22.14
N VAL A 77 -12.10 -17.27 22.81
CA VAL A 77 -13.25 -17.94 22.19
C VAL A 77 -14.37 -16.93 22.01
N LEU A 78 -14.91 -16.84 20.79
CA LEU A 78 -16.11 -16.07 20.49
C LEU A 78 -17.33 -16.86 20.99
N LYS A 79 -18.02 -16.35 22.01
CA LYS A 79 -19.15 -17.07 22.62
C LYS A 79 -20.39 -17.03 21.74
N LYS A 80 -20.60 -15.88 21.07
CA LYS A 80 -21.73 -15.65 20.17
C LYS A 80 -21.37 -14.54 19.20
N GLN A 81 -21.55 -14.79 17.90
CA GLN A 81 -21.42 -13.75 16.88
C GLN A 81 -22.53 -12.70 17.06
N SER A 82 -22.15 -11.42 17.02
CA SER A 82 -23.09 -10.31 17.05
C SER A 82 -23.99 -10.32 15.80
N LYS A 83 -25.29 -10.08 16.00
CA LYS A 83 -26.32 -10.13 14.95
C LYS A 83 -26.47 -8.78 14.24
N GLU A 84 -25.41 -8.29 13.61
CA GLU A 84 -25.33 -6.95 13.02
C GLU A 84 -25.17 -5.86 14.07
N VAL A 85 -24.25 -4.93 13.79
CA VAL A 85 -24.11 -3.72 14.58
C VAL A 85 -24.55 -2.54 13.73
N TYR A 86 -25.64 -1.91 14.15
CA TYR A 86 -26.19 -0.72 13.52
C TYR A 86 -25.37 0.50 13.97
N LEU A 87 -24.78 1.19 13.01
CA LEU A 87 -23.77 2.23 13.24
C LEU A 87 -24.38 3.63 13.24
N LYS A 88 -23.93 4.47 14.17
CA LYS A 88 -23.82 5.93 13.99
C LYS A 88 -22.42 6.31 14.45
N ALA A 89 -21.65 7.03 13.63
CA ALA A 89 -20.41 7.63 14.13
C ALA A 89 -20.78 8.67 15.20
N ASP A 90 -20.40 8.40 16.44
CA ASP A 90 -20.24 9.45 17.44
C ASP A 90 -18.99 10.24 17.06
N ASP A 91 -19.13 11.54 16.82
CA ASP A 91 -18.08 12.28 16.11
C ASP A 91 -17.98 13.74 16.55
N ASN A 92 -17.13 13.96 17.54
CA ASN A 92 -16.74 15.26 18.07
C ASN A 92 -15.75 16.00 17.13
N GLY A 93 -15.96 15.95 15.81
CA GLY A 93 -15.11 16.60 14.80
C GLY A 93 -13.80 15.88 14.45
N LYS A 94 -13.50 14.73 15.07
CA LYS A 94 -12.24 13.98 14.86
C LYS A 94 -12.11 13.37 13.46
N VAL A 95 -13.23 13.03 12.82
CA VAL A 95 -13.18 12.46 11.46
C VAL A 95 -12.72 13.45 10.42
N ASP A 96 -13.21 14.69 10.45
CA ASP A 96 -12.78 15.70 9.50
C ASP A 96 -11.27 16.00 9.67
N GLU A 97 -10.79 16.04 10.92
CA GLU A 97 -9.36 16.16 11.22
C GLU A 97 -8.56 14.97 10.65
N THR A 98 -9.04 13.74 10.86
CA THR A 98 -8.38 12.52 10.35
C THR A 98 -8.34 12.49 8.83
N ILE A 99 -9.44 12.85 8.16
CA ILE A 99 -9.51 12.92 6.70
C ILE A 99 -8.58 14.02 6.18
N ALA A 100 -8.53 15.19 6.83
CA ALA A 100 -7.60 16.25 6.47
C ALA A 100 -6.14 15.80 6.63
N LYS A 101 -5.82 15.07 7.71
CA LYS A 101 -4.51 14.48 7.97
C LYS A 101 -4.15 13.46 6.89
N LEU A 102 -5.04 12.53 6.56
CA LEU A 102 -4.85 11.59 5.43
C LEU A 102 -4.59 12.34 4.11
N LYS A 103 -5.39 13.36 3.81
CA LYS A 103 -5.23 14.21 2.61
C LYS A 103 -3.85 14.88 2.52
N ASP A 104 -3.27 15.30 3.65
CA ASP A 104 -1.93 15.88 3.68
C ASP A 104 -0.87 14.83 3.29
N TYR A 105 -0.98 13.59 3.79
CA TYR A 105 -0.03 12.50 3.50
C TYR A 105 -0.16 11.93 2.08
N THR A 106 -1.38 11.85 1.55
CA THR A 106 -1.66 11.15 0.29
C THR A 106 -1.20 11.92 -0.95
N LEU A 107 -0.62 11.19 -1.91
CA LEU A 107 -0.19 11.63 -3.24
C LEU A 107 -0.74 10.66 -4.29
N LYS A 108 -0.96 11.13 -5.52
CA LYS A 108 -1.13 10.21 -6.66
C LYS A 108 0.24 9.90 -7.24
N ILE A 109 0.46 8.64 -7.58
CA ILE A 109 1.65 8.19 -8.29
C ILE A 109 1.25 7.65 -9.66
N GLN A 110 1.86 8.17 -10.72
CA GLN A 110 1.69 7.65 -12.08
C GLN A 110 3.04 7.17 -12.59
N LEU A 111 3.06 5.93 -13.03
CA LEU A 111 4.18 5.27 -13.67
C LEU A 111 3.86 5.06 -15.14
N PRO A 112 4.85 4.67 -15.96
CA PRO A 112 4.62 4.43 -17.37
C PRO A 112 3.55 3.36 -17.63
N CYS A 113 3.56 2.26 -16.88
CA CYS A 113 2.68 1.11 -17.08
C CYS A 113 1.66 0.89 -15.95
N SER A 114 1.61 1.77 -14.95
CA SER A 114 0.79 1.58 -13.74
C SER A 114 0.47 2.91 -13.09
N SER A 115 -0.53 2.94 -12.22
CA SER A 115 -0.84 4.09 -11.38
C SER A 115 -1.37 3.61 -10.04
N GLY A 116 -1.24 4.46 -9.04
CA GLY A 116 -1.63 4.13 -7.69
C GLY A 116 -1.76 5.35 -6.81
N THR A 117 -1.93 5.06 -5.54
CA THR A 117 -1.82 6.01 -4.45
C THR A 117 -0.49 5.81 -3.75
N ALA A 118 0.16 6.91 -3.41
CA ALA A 118 1.35 6.92 -2.61
C ALA A 118 1.15 7.86 -1.42
N TRP A 119 2.10 7.87 -0.50
CA TRP A 119 2.07 8.76 0.64
C TRP A 119 3.46 9.12 1.13
N ILE A 120 3.55 10.26 1.79
CA ILE A 120 4.78 10.76 2.38
C ILE A 120 5.09 9.96 3.65
N LEU A 121 6.13 9.14 3.62
CA LEU A 121 6.59 8.37 4.77
C LEU A 121 7.56 9.17 5.64
N ASP A 122 8.56 9.78 5.00
CA ASP A 122 9.67 10.44 5.67
C ASP A 122 10.35 11.45 4.73
N TYR A 123 11.26 12.25 5.26
CA TYR A 123 12.08 13.20 4.51
C TYR A 123 13.44 13.40 5.19
N VAL A 124 14.43 13.84 4.41
CA VAL A 124 15.73 14.27 4.95
C VAL A 124 15.82 15.77 4.81
N LYS A 125 15.98 16.46 5.93
CA LYS A 125 16.31 17.89 5.93
C LYS A 125 17.80 18.07 6.20
N LYS A 126 18.50 18.76 5.30
CA LYS A 126 19.87 19.22 5.54
C LYS A 126 19.89 20.54 6.31
N ASP A 127 21.04 20.85 6.90
CA ASP A 127 21.21 22.04 7.75
C ASP A 127 21.13 23.33 6.92
N ASP A 128 21.59 23.31 5.68
CA ASP A 128 21.61 24.43 4.73
C ASP A 128 20.31 24.62 3.94
N GLU A 129 19.36 23.70 4.06
CA GLU A 129 18.07 23.73 3.35
C GLU A 129 16.97 24.32 4.25
N GLU A 130 16.12 25.21 3.73
CA GLU A 130 14.94 25.70 4.45
C GLU A 130 13.81 24.67 4.38
N TYR A 131 13.75 23.91 3.29
CA TYR A 131 12.76 22.87 3.04
C TYR A 131 13.41 21.60 2.46
N PRO A 132 13.02 20.40 2.92
CA PRO A 132 13.64 19.17 2.44
C PRO A 132 13.37 18.95 0.94
N LYS A 133 14.42 18.62 0.19
CA LYS A 133 14.31 18.20 -1.21
C LYS A 133 14.31 16.69 -1.40
N LYS A 134 14.79 15.93 -0.41
CA LYS A 134 14.82 14.47 -0.43
C LYS A 134 13.66 13.88 0.38
N TRP A 135 12.87 13.03 -0.27
CA TRP A 135 11.67 12.46 0.30
C TRP A 135 11.61 10.94 0.12
N PHE A 136 11.01 10.27 1.09
CA PHE A 136 10.68 8.86 1.03
C PHE A 136 9.18 8.70 0.85
N ILE A 137 8.79 8.15 -0.29
CA ILE A 137 7.39 8.00 -0.71
C ILE A 137 7.03 6.52 -0.69
N ALA A 138 6.04 6.16 0.10
CA ALA A 138 5.60 4.78 0.26
C ALA A 138 4.34 4.48 -0.58
N THR A 139 4.21 3.23 -1.02
CA THR A 139 3.06 2.71 -1.78
C THR A 139 3.02 1.18 -1.67
N ASN A 140 2.08 0.50 -2.34
CA ASN A 140 2.14 -0.96 -2.49
C ASN A 140 3.23 -1.35 -3.51
N ALA A 141 3.87 -2.49 -3.28
CA ALA A 141 4.89 -3.00 -4.22
C ALA A 141 4.31 -3.30 -5.60
N HIS A 142 3.08 -3.83 -5.67
CA HIS A 142 2.45 -4.11 -6.96
C HIS A 142 2.18 -2.86 -7.80
N VAL A 143 2.07 -1.67 -7.18
CA VAL A 143 1.91 -0.41 -7.92
C VAL A 143 3.16 -0.14 -8.77
N ILE A 144 4.34 -0.46 -8.25
CA ILE A 144 5.64 -0.19 -8.89
C ILE A 144 6.29 -1.41 -9.56
N ASN A 145 5.59 -2.56 -9.63
CA ASN A 145 6.15 -3.83 -10.11
C ASN A 145 6.55 -3.87 -11.59
N SER A 146 6.19 -2.84 -12.35
CA SER A 146 6.50 -2.69 -13.76
C SER A 146 7.38 -1.46 -14.03
N PHE A 147 7.87 -0.80 -12.98
CA PHE A 147 8.73 0.36 -13.10
C PHE A 147 10.17 -0.06 -13.41
N ARG A 148 10.82 0.65 -14.32
CA ARG A 148 12.23 0.44 -14.63
C ARG A 148 13.05 1.43 -13.82
N PHE A 149 13.90 0.91 -12.94
CA PHE A 149 14.86 1.75 -12.22
C PHE A 149 16.14 1.88 -13.05
N THR A 150 16.66 3.10 -13.12
CA THR A 150 17.91 3.45 -13.82
C THR A 150 19.16 3.16 -12.99
N SER A 151 18.99 2.94 -11.69
CA SER A 151 20.04 2.62 -10.74
C SER A 151 19.53 1.68 -9.66
N ASN A 152 20.47 0.99 -8.99
CA ASN A 152 20.18 0.17 -7.81
C ASN A 152 21.09 0.56 -6.64
N LYS A 153 21.03 1.84 -6.24
CA LYS A 153 21.91 2.40 -5.20
C LYS A 153 21.84 1.64 -3.87
N TYR A 154 20.70 0.99 -3.59
CA TYR A 154 20.38 0.40 -2.30
C TYR A 154 20.42 -1.12 -2.29
N ASP A 155 21.00 -1.74 -3.31
CA ASP A 155 21.11 -3.19 -3.47
C ASP A 155 19.77 -3.93 -3.30
N GLN A 156 18.68 -3.30 -3.74
CA GLN A 156 17.35 -3.91 -3.66
C GLN A 156 17.14 -4.88 -4.82
N VAL A 157 16.30 -5.89 -4.63
CA VAL A 157 15.80 -6.67 -5.75
C VAL A 157 14.89 -5.74 -6.54
N LEU A 158 15.24 -5.39 -7.77
CA LEU A 158 14.43 -4.52 -8.62
C LEU A 158 13.28 -5.30 -9.28
N PRO A 159 12.13 -4.66 -9.56
CA PRO A 159 11.01 -5.33 -10.23
C PRO A 159 11.34 -5.75 -11.67
N ILE A 160 12.24 -5.00 -12.31
CA ILE A 160 12.85 -5.34 -13.59
C ILE A 160 14.36 -5.16 -13.44
N SER A 161 15.15 -6.13 -13.88
CA SER A 161 16.60 -6.12 -13.70
C SER A 161 17.25 -4.85 -14.27
N LEU A 162 18.29 -4.36 -13.57
CA LEU A 162 19.03 -3.18 -13.99
C LEU A 162 19.70 -3.41 -15.36
N SER A 163 20.22 -4.61 -15.60
CA SER A 163 20.85 -5.00 -16.87
C SER A 163 19.89 -4.92 -18.05
N GLU A 164 18.64 -5.34 -17.88
CA GLU A 164 17.63 -5.24 -18.94
C GLU A 164 17.30 -3.77 -19.24
N THR A 165 17.12 -2.95 -18.20
CA THR A 165 16.86 -1.52 -18.36
C THR A 165 18.02 -0.81 -19.06
N GLN A 166 19.25 -1.09 -18.66
CA GLN A 166 20.46 -0.55 -19.30
C GLN A 166 20.61 -1.03 -20.75
N HIS A 167 20.30 -2.29 -21.03
CA HIS A 167 20.35 -2.83 -22.40
C HIS A 167 19.42 -2.06 -23.35
N LEU A 168 18.16 -1.83 -22.95
CA LEU A 168 17.20 -1.07 -23.77
C LEU A 168 17.65 0.38 -23.98
N ARG A 169 18.12 1.04 -22.92
CA ARG A 169 18.60 2.43 -22.98
C ARG A 169 19.83 2.58 -23.88
N ASN A 170 20.77 1.63 -23.81
CA ASN A 170 21.96 1.61 -24.66
C ASN A 170 21.62 1.31 -26.13
N THR A 171 20.61 0.46 -26.37
CA THR A 171 20.22 0.04 -27.72
C THR A 171 19.41 1.11 -28.45
N TYR A 172 18.48 1.76 -27.76
CA TYR A 172 17.50 2.64 -28.40
C TYR A 172 17.62 4.13 -27.99
N GLY A 173 18.65 4.46 -27.21
CA GLY A 173 18.93 5.80 -26.73
C GLY A 173 18.24 6.12 -25.40
N ASN A 174 18.89 6.95 -24.58
CA ASN A 174 18.34 7.46 -23.34
C ASN A 174 17.18 8.42 -23.64
N ARG A 175 15.95 7.91 -23.55
CA ARG A 175 14.74 8.74 -23.57
C ARG A 175 14.35 9.01 -22.12
N ASP A 176 14.70 10.21 -21.62
CA ASP A 176 14.23 10.73 -20.34
C ASP A 176 13.37 11.98 -20.58
N GLY A 177 12.22 11.79 -21.21
CA GLY A 177 11.20 12.83 -21.39
C GLY A 177 10.31 13.04 -20.16
N GLU A 178 9.55 14.13 -20.12
CA GLU A 178 8.47 14.28 -19.15
C GLU A 178 7.36 13.28 -19.45
N LEU A 179 6.86 12.60 -18.41
CA LEU A 179 5.73 11.70 -18.59
C LEU A 179 4.50 12.59 -18.80
N SER A 180 3.95 12.60 -20.01
CA SER A 180 2.69 13.30 -20.24
C SER A 180 1.66 12.76 -19.24
N PRO A 181 0.95 13.63 -18.51
CA PRO A 181 -0.16 13.22 -17.64
C PRO A 181 -1.23 12.40 -18.38
N ILE A 182 -1.28 12.48 -19.72
CA ILE A 182 -2.40 12.00 -20.53
C ILE A 182 -2.02 10.83 -21.45
N ALA A 183 -0.74 10.49 -21.62
CA ALA A 183 -0.31 9.62 -22.72
C ALA A 183 -0.20 8.14 -22.35
N GLY A 184 -0.90 7.28 -23.10
CA GLY A 184 -0.72 5.81 -23.07
C GLY A 184 0.61 5.35 -23.69
N GLU A 185 1.36 6.24 -24.35
CA GLU A 185 2.65 5.96 -24.99
C GLU A 185 3.75 5.64 -23.97
N ALA A 186 3.65 6.17 -22.75
CA ALA A 186 4.68 6.00 -21.74
C ALA A 186 4.97 4.51 -21.43
N CYS A 187 3.95 3.66 -21.37
CA CYS A 187 4.18 2.23 -21.11
C CYS A 187 4.94 1.56 -22.26
N ALA A 188 4.63 1.93 -23.51
CA ALA A 188 5.35 1.40 -24.67
C ALA A 188 6.81 1.89 -24.65
N GLU A 189 7.03 3.17 -24.37
CA GLU A 189 8.37 3.74 -24.22
C GLU A 189 9.18 3.06 -23.10
N ALA A 190 8.55 2.77 -21.96
CA ALA A 190 9.20 2.01 -20.89
C ALA A 190 9.58 0.60 -21.34
N LYS A 191 8.66 -0.10 -22.03
CA LYS A 191 8.90 -1.48 -22.48
C LYS A 191 9.94 -1.59 -23.58
N TYR A 192 9.97 -0.67 -24.53
CA TYR A 192 10.82 -0.76 -25.72
C TYR A 192 12.11 0.08 -25.62
N HIS A 193 12.12 1.15 -24.84
CA HIS A 193 13.24 2.10 -24.77
C HIS A 193 13.86 2.23 -23.38
N GLY A 194 13.31 1.56 -22.36
CA GLY A 194 13.83 1.66 -20.99
C GLY A 194 13.49 2.99 -20.30
N TYR A 195 12.49 3.72 -20.78
CA TYR A 195 11.98 4.95 -20.17
C TYR A 195 11.57 4.72 -18.70
N SER A 196 11.94 5.66 -17.82
CA SER A 196 11.88 5.49 -16.35
C SER A 196 11.31 6.70 -15.59
N GLY A 197 10.51 7.56 -16.23
CA GLY A 197 9.89 8.71 -15.56
C GLY A 197 8.69 8.33 -14.69
N LEU A 198 8.57 8.95 -13.52
CA LEU A 198 7.42 8.84 -12.61
C LEU A 198 6.81 10.23 -12.39
N ASN A 199 5.49 10.36 -12.37
CA ASN A 199 4.82 11.59 -11.96
C ASN A 199 4.23 11.45 -10.56
N LEU A 200 4.45 12.46 -9.73
CA LEU A 200 3.66 12.68 -8.52
C LEU A 200 2.64 13.78 -8.78
N PHE A 201 1.41 13.58 -8.28
CA PHE A 201 0.36 14.59 -8.34
C PHE A 201 -0.18 14.90 -6.96
N LYS A 202 -0.52 16.17 -6.77
CA LYS A 202 -1.19 16.69 -5.58
C LYS A 202 -2.28 17.66 -6.00
N GLU A 203 -3.45 17.49 -5.41
CA GLU A 203 -4.55 18.43 -5.53
C GLU A 203 -4.32 19.58 -4.54
N LYS A 204 -4.46 20.83 -5.00
CA LYS A 204 -4.33 22.02 -4.13
C LYS A 204 -5.33 21.98 -2.98
N SER A 205 -4.92 22.34 -1.76
CA SER A 205 -5.72 22.12 -0.55
C SER A 205 -6.95 23.02 -0.36
N ASP A 206 -7.16 24.08 -1.15
CA ASP A 206 -8.14 25.12 -0.76
C ASP A 206 -9.26 25.37 -1.79
N ASN A 207 -10.47 24.94 -1.41
CA ASN A 207 -11.67 25.77 -1.27
C ASN A 207 -12.18 26.64 -2.45
N HIS A 208 -12.42 26.06 -3.63
CA HIS A 208 -13.33 26.69 -4.59
C HIS A 208 -14.35 25.73 -5.21
N TYR A 209 -15.61 25.94 -4.81
CA TYR A 209 -16.86 25.34 -5.31
C TYR A 209 -17.18 25.63 -6.78
N TRP A 210 -16.29 26.30 -7.53
CA TRP A 210 -16.58 26.77 -8.87
C TRP A 210 -15.34 26.64 -9.75
N LEU A 211 -15.13 25.44 -10.31
CA LEU A 211 -14.60 25.14 -11.65
C LEU A 211 -14.27 23.65 -11.67
N SER A 212 -14.83 22.95 -12.64
CA SER A 212 -14.64 21.53 -12.96
C SER A 212 -13.20 21.15 -13.40
N HIS A 213 -12.17 21.92 -13.00
CA HIS A 213 -10.76 21.67 -13.31
C HIS A 213 -9.86 22.20 -12.18
N GLY A 214 -9.97 21.62 -10.97
CA GLY A 214 -9.06 21.94 -9.86
C GLY A 214 -7.60 21.89 -10.30
N PHE A 215 -6.78 22.84 -9.87
CA PHE A 215 -5.36 22.87 -10.21
C PHE A 215 -4.67 21.63 -9.62
N ILE A 216 -4.27 20.72 -10.49
CA ILE A 216 -3.47 19.56 -10.14
C ILE A 216 -2.01 19.96 -10.37
N TYR A 217 -1.23 20.00 -9.30
CA TYR A 217 0.21 20.12 -9.42
C TYR A 217 0.80 18.75 -9.71
N TYR A 218 1.72 18.69 -10.66
CA TYR A 218 2.47 17.47 -10.91
C TYR A 218 3.92 17.77 -11.25
N LYS A 219 4.78 16.81 -10.95
CA LYS A 219 6.19 16.85 -11.32
C LYS A 219 6.65 15.46 -11.74
N THR A 220 7.36 15.41 -12.87
CA THR A 220 8.09 14.21 -13.27
C THR A 220 9.39 14.11 -12.48
N ILE A 221 9.56 13.00 -11.77
CA ILE A 221 10.78 12.57 -11.11
C ILE A 221 11.50 11.62 -12.05
N LYS A 222 12.73 11.98 -12.47
CA LYS A 222 13.49 11.24 -13.48
C LYS A 222 14.38 10.12 -12.90
N ASP A 223 14.78 10.24 -11.64
CA ASP A 223 15.74 9.33 -10.99
C ASP A 223 15.22 8.86 -9.62
N ALA A 224 13.95 8.42 -9.60
CA ALA A 224 13.38 7.76 -8.45
C ALA A 224 14.13 6.44 -8.19
N LYS A 225 14.45 6.15 -6.92
CA LYS A 225 15.23 4.98 -6.52
C LYS A 225 14.38 4.07 -5.66
N LEU A 226 14.49 2.75 -5.84
CA LEU A 226 13.87 1.80 -4.94
C LEU A 226 14.66 1.77 -3.63
N PHE A 227 14.16 2.41 -2.59
CA PHE A 227 14.83 2.48 -1.30
C PHE A 227 14.64 1.20 -0.48
N TYR A 228 13.42 0.68 -0.48
CA TYR A 228 13.09 -0.53 0.28
C TYR A 228 11.90 -1.28 -0.34
N VAL A 229 12.03 -2.60 -0.43
CA VAL A 229 10.92 -3.53 -0.70
C VAL A 229 11.11 -4.78 0.17
N PRO A 230 10.09 -5.26 0.91
CA PRO A 230 10.23 -6.37 1.84
C PRO A 230 10.07 -7.70 1.09
N ILE A 231 11.05 -8.06 0.26
CA ILE A 231 11.15 -9.38 -0.37
C ILE A 231 12.06 -10.25 0.48
N ASN A 232 11.57 -11.43 0.90
CA ASN A 232 12.29 -12.36 1.78
C ASN A 232 12.90 -11.68 3.03
N PHE A 233 12.20 -10.68 3.55
CA PHE A 233 12.68 -9.75 4.59
C PHE A 233 12.81 -10.37 6.00
N LEU A 234 12.36 -11.61 6.19
CA LEU A 234 12.59 -12.44 7.39
C LEU A 234 13.64 -13.54 7.14
N GLY A 235 14.35 -13.48 6.01
CA GLY A 235 15.29 -14.51 5.58
C GLY A 235 14.58 -15.75 5.02
N SER A 236 15.30 -16.87 4.99
CA SER A 236 14.73 -18.15 4.59
C SER A 236 13.71 -18.63 5.63
N ARG A 237 12.64 -19.25 5.15
CA ARG A 237 11.73 -20.08 5.94
C ARG A 237 12.38 -21.45 6.12
N TYR A 238 12.11 -22.07 7.27
CA TYR A 238 12.67 -23.35 7.65
C TYR A 238 11.59 -24.41 7.78
N SER A 239 11.89 -25.62 7.34
CA SER A 239 11.06 -26.81 7.61
C SER A 239 11.22 -27.29 9.06
N ASN A 240 10.38 -28.24 9.49
CA ASN A 240 10.47 -28.84 10.83
C ASN A 240 11.83 -29.51 11.12
N SER A 241 12.52 -30.00 10.09
CA SER A 241 13.85 -30.60 10.19
C SER A 241 15.00 -29.58 10.08
N GLY A 242 14.69 -28.29 10.04
CA GLY A 242 15.69 -27.21 10.02
C GLY A 242 16.28 -26.91 8.65
N TRP A 243 15.76 -27.49 7.56
CA TRP A 243 16.21 -27.12 6.21
C TRP A 243 15.60 -25.80 5.76
N ALA A 244 16.46 -24.89 5.29
CA ALA A 244 16.07 -23.62 4.69
C ALA A 244 15.54 -23.81 3.26
N TRP A 245 14.45 -23.14 2.91
CA TRP A 245 13.89 -23.13 1.57
C TRP A 245 14.69 -22.20 0.64
N ARG A 246 15.09 -22.72 -0.54
CA ARG A 246 15.95 -21.99 -1.49
C ARG A 246 15.20 -20.99 -2.40
N TYR A 247 13.87 -21.07 -2.49
CA TYR A 247 13.06 -20.31 -3.45
C TYR A 247 11.93 -19.53 -2.78
N ASP A 248 12.22 -18.89 -1.65
CA ASP A 248 11.14 -18.49 -0.76
C ASP A 248 10.20 -17.39 -1.26
N ASN A 249 10.60 -16.62 -2.28
CA ASN A 249 9.84 -15.59 -3.02
C ASN A 249 8.55 -15.12 -2.31
N TYR A 250 8.65 -14.69 -1.06
CA TYR A 250 7.53 -14.12 -0.32
C TYR A 250 7.82 -12.65 -0.13
N TYR A 251 6.76 -11.89 0.08
CA TYR A 251 6.88 -10.47 0.25
C TYR A 251 5.75 -9.91 1.12
N LYS A 252 5.86 -8.61 1.42
CA LYS A 252 4.70 -7.79 1.77
C LYS A 252 4.48 -6.74 0.71
N ASP A 253 3.23 -6.43 0.45
CA ASP A 253 2.83 -5.52 -0.61
C ASP A 253 3.07 -4.06 -0.22
N PHE A 254 4.34 -3.70 -0.08
CA PHE A 254 4.82 -2.43 0.44
C PHE A 254 6.12 -2.08 -0.27
N ALA A 255 6.29 -0.83 -0.65
CA ALA A 255 7.55 -0.36 -1.21
C ALA A 255 7.76 1.10 -0.85
N ILE A 256 9.04 1.50 -0.79
CA ILE A 256 9.47 2.85 -0.51
C ILE A 256 10.37 3.31 -1.64
N LEU A 257 10.01 4.44 -2.25
CA LEU A 257 10.81 5.14 -3.22
C LEU A 257 11.54 6.29 -2.53
N GLU A 258 12.81 6.47 -2.85
CA GLU A 258 13.50 7.74 -2.62
C GLU A 258 13.35 8.61 -3.86
N ILE A 259 12.96 9.87 -3.64
CA ILE A 259 12.92 10.89 -4.68
C ILE A 259 13.69 12.13 -4.23
N ASP A 260 14.21 12.86 -5.22
CA ASP A 260 14.84 14.15 -5.04
C ASP A 260 14.13 15.17 -5.93
N PHE A 261 13.69 16.29 -5.34
CA PHE A 261 13.22 17.45 -6.08
C PHE A 261 14.41 18.34 -6.48
N GLU A 262 14.32 18.98 -7.65
CA GLU A 262 15.38 19.86 -8.15
C GLU A 262 15.48 21.14 -7.30
N THR A 263 14.33 21.65 -6.84
CA THR A 263 14.23 22.87 -6.04
C THR A 263 13.32 22.67 -4.83
N GLU A 264 13.52 23.50 -3.80
CA GLU A 264 12.66 23.53 -2.62
C GLU A 264 11.22 23.89 -2.98
N GLU A 265 11.02 24.81 -3.94
CA GLU A 265 9.68 25.20 -4.40
C GLU A 265 8.89 24.04 -5.01
N GLN A 266 9.55 23.22 -5.85
CA GLN A 266 8.92 22.01 -6.39
C GLN A 266 8.51 21.06 -5.25
N ALA A 267 9.38 20.89 -4.25
CA ALA A 267 9.09 20.05 -3.10
C ALA A 267 7.90 20.60 -2.30
N ARG A 268 7.86 21.91 -1.99
CA ARG A 268 6.77 22.57 -1.26
C ARG A 268 5.43 22.38 -1.93
N ILE A 269 5.36 22.61 -3.24
CA ILE A 269 4.13 22.48 -4.02
C ILE A 269 3.63 21.01 -4.04
N ILE A 270 4.50 20.06 -4.40
CA ILE A 270 4.08 18.66 -4.57
C ILE A 270 3.76 18.00 -3.23
N THR A 271 4.49 18.35 -2.18
CA THR A 271 4.22 17.84 -0.83
C THR A 271 3.17 18.64 -0.08
N ASP A 272 2.64 19.73 -0.66
CA ASP A 272 1.64 20.59 -0.05
C ASP A 272 2.07 21.07 1.36
N GLU A 273 3.28 21.65 1.42
CA GLU A 273 3.88 22.19 2.66
C GLU A 273 3.96 21.16 3.81
N PHE A 274 4.10 19.87 3.49
CA PHE A 274 4.11 18.79 4.46
C PHE A 274 5.12 18.99 5.59
N TYR A 275 6.35 19.42 5.28
CA TYR A 275 7.37 19.65 6.31
C TYR A 275 6.95 20.74 7.30
N THR A 276 6.35 21.83 6.80
CA THR A 276 5.82 22.93 7.62
C THR A 276 4.66 22.45 8.52
N LYS A 277 3.79 21.58 7.99
CA LYS A 277 2.66 20.99 8.73
C LYS A 277 3.11 19.95 9.77
N TYR A 278 4.14 19.15 9.44
CA TYR A 278 4.63 18.03 10.25
C TYR A 278 6.17 18.09 10.43
N PRO A 279 6.68 19.10 11.15
CA PRO A 279 8.11 19.27 11.36
C PRO A 279 8.72 18.15 12.20
N ILE A 280 10.03 17.99 12.10
CA ILE A 280 10.83 17.19 13.03
C ILE A 280 10.64 17.77 14.44
N GLU A 281 10.61 16.92 15.46
CA GLU A 281 10.42 17.39 16.84
C GLU A 281 11.46 18.45 17.22
N GLY A 282 11.00 19.54 17.84
CA GLY A 282 11.83 20.69 18.18
C GLY A 282 11.96 21.76 17.08
N ALA A 283 11.49 21.52 15.86
CA ALA A 283 11.55 22.49 14.75
C ALA A 283 10.31 23.39 14.60
N GLY A 284 9.29 23.28 15.48
CA GLY A 284 8.13 24.19 15.50
C GLY A 284 6.83 23.61 16.09
N THR A 285 5.73 24.38 16.01
CA THR A 285 4.36 23.96 16.38
C THR A 285 3.69 23.24 15.19
N GLY A 286 3.92 21.93 15.07
CA GLY A 286 3.33 21.10 14.03
C GLY A 286 1.92 20.59 14.35
N LYS A 287 1.20 20.12 13.32
CA LYS A 287 0.02 19.26 13.49
C LYS A 287 0.42 17.91 14.10
N GLU A 288 -0.52 17.25 14.77
CA GLU A 288 -0.34 15.88 15.23
C GLU A 288 -0.16 14.93 14.03
N LYS A 289 0.85 14.06 14.09
CA LYS A 289 1.20 13.12 13.00
C LYS A 289 0.28 11.91 13.01
N LEU A 290 0.24 11.16 11.90
CA LEU A 290 -0.37 9.83 11.92
C LEU A 290 0.45 8.90 12.80
N ASN A 291 -0.21 8.08 13.61
CA ASN A 291 0.47 7.07 14.40
C ASN A 291 0.76 5.86 13.51
N LEU A 292 1.95 5.87 12.91
CA LEU A 292 2.41 4.76 12.10
C LEU A 292 2.74 3.53 12.93
N PHE A 293 2.89 3.61 14.25
CA PHE A 293 3.45 2.58 15.14
C PHE A 293 2.42 1.93 16.09
N ASP A 294 1.13 2.13 15.87
CA ASP A 294 0.09 1.45 16.65
C ASP A 294 0.20 -0.07 16.53
N SER A 295 -0.11 -0.79 17.61
CA SER A 295 -0.03 -2.25 17.65
C SER A 295 -1.11 -2.91 16.78
N GLU A 296 -0.84 -4.12 16.27
CA GLU A 296 -1.80 -4.84 15.45
C GLU A 296 -3.04 -5.29 16.23
N LEU A 297 -4.18 -5.47 15.54
CA LEU A 297 -5.47 -5.66 16.20
C LEU A 297 -5.56 -6.94 17.03
N MET A 298 -4.95 -8.06 16.62
CA MET A 298 -5.00 -9.32 17.39
C MET A 298 -4.26 -9.23 18.72
N SER A 299 -3.28 -8.35 18.83
CA SER A 299 -2.56 -8.09 20.09
C SER A 299 -3.37 -7.18 21.03
N LYS A 300 -4.15 -6.25 20.47
CA LYS A 300 -4.92 -5.26 21.22
C LYS A 300 -6.22 -5.84 21.76
N HIS A 301 -6.91 -6.65 20.95
CA HIS A 301 -8.30 -7.04 21.17
C HIS A 301 -8.50 -8.56 21.17
N THR A 302 -9.43 -9.03 21.99
CA THR A 302 -10.00 -10.37 21.94
C THR A 302 -10.92 -10.55 20.73
N SER A 303 -11.26 -11.80 20.38
CA SER A 303 -12.20 -12.13 19.30
C SER A 303 -13.58 -11.54 19.56
N GLU A 304 -14.00 -11.51 20.83
CA GLU A 304 -15.28 -10.92 21.25
C GLU A 304 -15.28 -9.38 21.10
N GLU A 305 -14.17 -8.71 21.44
CA GLU A 305 -14.03 -7.27 21.25
C GLU A 305 -13.97 -6.90 19.76
N LEU A 306 -13.27 -7.69 18.93
CA LEU A 306 -13.27 -7.48 17.48
C LEU A 306 -14.64 -7.73 16.86
N ASP A 307 -15.35 -8.79 17.29
CA ASP A 307 -16.71 -9.07 16.84
C ASP A 307 -17.67 -7.92 17.16
N LYS A 308 -17.55 -7.31 18.34
CA LYS A 308 -18.35 -6.16 18.77
C LYS A 308 -17.83 -4.81 18.28
N SER A 309 -16.65 -4.78 17.66
CA SER A 309 -15.99 -3.54 17.25
C SER A 309 -16.80 -2.85 16.14
N ASN A 310 -16.98 -1.55 16.34
CA ASN A 310 -17.64 -0.63 15.42
C ASN A 310 -16.70 0.48 14.96
N THR A 311 -15.40 0.26 15.11
CA THR A 311 -14.39 1.22 14.70
C THR A 311 -14.50 1.46 13.20
N ASN A 312 -14.79 2.71 12.84
CA ASN A 312 -14.71 3.18 11.47
C ASN A 312 -13.23 3.34 11.08
N TYR A 313 -12.90 2.84 9.90
CA TYR A 313 -11.61 2.97 9.27
C TYR A 313 -11.76 3.86 8.04
N TYR A 314 -10.91 4.88 7.97
CA TYR A 314 -10.93 5.94 6.98
C TYR A 314 -9.75 5.76 6.02
N THR A 315 -9.97 6.11 4.76
CA THR A 315 -8.92 6.08 3.75
C THR A 315 -9.14 7.20 2.74
N VAL A 316 -8.04 7.74 2.23
CA VAL A 316 -8.04 8.72 1.14
C VAL A 316 -7.08 8.23 0.06
N GLY A 317 -7.58 8.12 -1.17
CA GLY A 317 -6.83 7.57 -2.29
C GLY A 317 -7.19 8.20 -3.63
N TYR A 318 -6.55 7.72 -4.69
CA TYR A 318 -6.75 8.16 -6.07
C TYR A 318 -7.23 7.00 -6.97
N PRO A 319 -8.45 6.48 -6.77
CA PRO A 319 -9.01 5.48 -7.68
C PRO A 319 -9.17 6.07 -9.09
N VAL A 320 -8.86 5.27 -10.10
CA VAL A 320 -9.02 5.61 -11.51
C VAL A 320 -10.49 5.42 -11.87
N ILE A 321 -11.27 6.51 -11.84
CA ILE A 321 -12.65 6.51 -12.35
C ILE A 321 -12.66 6.77 -13.86
N SER A 322 -11.76 7.65 -14.33
CA SER A 322 -11.54 7.94 -15.75
C SER A 322 -10.07 8.22 -16.06
N LYS A 323 -9.69 8.24 -17.35
CA LYS A 323 -8.28 8.42 -17.79
C LYS A 323 -7.63 9.73 -17.29
N LEU A 324 -8.43 10.73 -16.93
CA LEU A 324 -7.98 12.04 -16.48
C LEU A 324 -8.47 12.37 -15.07
N ASP A 325 -8.87 11.35 -14.31
CA ASP A 325 -9.29 11.58 -12.93
C ASP A 325 -8.08 11.67 -12.01
N TYR A 326 -7.89 12.85 -11.44
CA TYR A 326 -6.87 13.16 -10.43
C TYR A 326 -7.53 13.56 -9.11
N SER A 327 -8.82 13.26 -8.95
CA SER A 327 -9.56 13.59 -7.74
C SER A 327 -9.22 12.61 -6.65
N ARG A 328 -9.09 13.11 -5.42
CA ARG A 328 -9.03 12.26 -4.24
C ARG A 328 -10.42 11.72 -3.94
N TYR A 329 -10.48 10.46 -3.54
CA TYR A 329 -11.67 9.81 -3.03
C TYR A 329 -11.48 9.46 -1.56
N THR A 330 -12.56 9.55 -0.79
CA THR A 330 -12.63 9.07 0.60
C THR A 330 -13.75 8.05 0.73
N ASN A 331 -13.56 7.03 1.56
CA ASN A 331 -14.59 6.04 1.87
C ASN A 331 -15.62 6.53 2.90
N TYR A 332 -15.45 7.72 3.47
CA TYR A 332 -16.39 8.27 4.46
C TYR A 332 -17.65 8.83 3.79
N SER A 333 -18.81 8.34 4.22
CA SER A 333 -20.11 8.90 3.89
C SER A 333 -20.56 9.84 5.00
N SER A 334 -20.63 11.15 4.70
CA SER A 334 -21.15 12.16 5.63
C SER A 334 -22.64 12.00 5.90
N VAL A 335 -23.40 11.47 4.92
CA VAL A 335 -24.84 11.21 5.03
C VAL A 335 -25.10 10.04 5.98
N GLU A 336 -24.37 8.94 5.82
CA GLU A 336 -24.50 7.75 6.65
C GLU A 336 -23.71 7.86 7.97
N ARG A 337 -22.85 8.88 8.08
CA ARG A 337 -21.88 9.05 9.18
C ARG A 337 -21.13 7.75 9.43
N ARG A 338 -20.59 7.17 8.36
CA ARG A 338 -20.00 5.82 8.35
C ARG A 338 -18.85 5.73 7.33
N ALA A 339 -17.83 4.96 7.68
CA ALA A 339 -16.75 4.54 6.79
C ALA A 339 -16.68 3.01 6.73
N SER A 340 -15.49 2.45 6.48
CA SER A 340 -15.28 1.00 6.47
C SER A 340 -15.19 0.43 7.87
N VAL A 341 -15.63 -0.82 8.06
CA VAL A 341 -15.52 -1.54 9.35
C VAL A 341 -15.01 -2.96 9.10
N LEU A 342 -14.52 -3.65 10.14
CA LEU A 342 -14.00 -5.01 10.00
C LEU A 342 -15.09 -5.97 9.49
N HIS A 343 -14.71 -6.88 8.60
CA HIS A 343 -15.59 -7.90 8.04
C HIS A 343 -15.05 -9.32 8.28
N TYR A 344 -15.92 -10.32 8.32
CA TYR A 344 -15.51 -11.71 8.44
C TYR A 344 -14.98 -12.26 7.11
N GLY A 345 -13.81 -12.90 7.13
CA GLY A 345 -13.34 -13.67 5.97
C GLY A 345 -14.27 -14.86 5.70
N SER A 346 -14.35 -15.29 4.44
CA SER A 346 -14.99 -16.57 4.13
C SER A 346 -14.19 -17.71 4.76
N PRO A 347 -14.81 -18.89 5.02
CA PRO A 347 -14.15 -19.99 5.74
C PRO A 347 -12.81 -20.45 5.15
N ASP A 348 -12.61 -20.26 3.84
CA ASP A 348 -11.41 -20.64 3.09
C ASP A 348 -10.23 -19.69 3.28
N ILE A 349 -10.50 -18.43 3.63
CA ILE A 349 -9.47 -17.39 3.74
C ILE A 349 -9.43 -16.76 5.14
N ALA A 350 -10.35 -17.07 6.04
CA ALA A 350 -10.34 -16.49 7.37
C ALA A 350 -9.15 -17.01 8.19
N VAL A 351 -8.45 -16.09 8.87
CA VAL A 351 -7.57 -16.48 9.98
C VAL A 351 -8.45 -16.96 11.13
N LYS A 352 -8.08 -18.08 11.76
CA LYS A 352 -8.89 -18.72 12.81
C LYS A 352 -8.19 -18.68 14.17
N ASN A 353 -8.98 -18.54 15.22
CA ASN A 353 -8.52 -18.61 16.61
C ASN A 353 -8.25 -20.07 17.05
N MET A 354 -7.82 -20.26 18.30
CA MET A 354 -7.55 -21.60 18.85
C MET A 354 -8.78 -22.51 18.94
N ALA A 355 -9.99 -21.95 18.90
CA ALA A 355 -11.25 -22.70 18.83
C ALA A 355 -11.73 -22.93 17.38
N ASN A 356 -10.86 -22.70 16.39
CA ASN A 356 -11.15 -22.83 14.96
C ASN A 356 -12.30 -21.92 14.46
N GLN A 357 -12.52 -20.79 15.13
CA GLN A 357 -13.50 -19.76 14.75
C GLN A 357 -12.80 -18.64 13.97
N PRO A 358 -13.44 -18.06 12.94
CA PRO A 358 -12.85 -16.96 12.19
C PRO A 358 -12.65 -15.73 13.08
N ILE A 359 -11.51 -15.06 12.95
CA ILE A 359 -11.22 -13.80 13.62
C ILE A 359 -11.71 -12.67 12.71
N ARG A 360 -12.65 -11.84 13.19
CA ARG A 360 -13.21 -10.73 12.41
C ARG A 360 -12.09 -9.80 11.95
N GLY A 361 -12.16 -9.41 10.68
CA GLY A 361 -11.20 -8.53 10.06
C GLY A 361 -9.88 -9.17 9.64
N HIS A 362 -9.65 -10.48 9.79
CA HIS A 362 -8.36 -11.10 9.43
C HIS A 362 -8.53 -12.16 8.35
N ALA A 363 -7.88 -11.95 7.21
CA ALA A 363 -7.87 -12.89 6.10
C ALA A 363 -6.43 -13.33 5.76
N ASP A 364 -6.21 -14.63 5.60
CA ASP A 364 -4.95 -15.23 5.20
C ASP A 364 -4.56 -14.78 3.79
N SER A 365 -3.50 -13.98 3.72
CA SER A 365 -3.02 -13.35 2.49
C SER A 365 -2.46 -14.38 1.49
N TYR A 366 -1.87 -15.47 1.98
CA TYR A 366 -1.34 -16.54 1.14
C TYR A 366 -2.48 -17.36 0.54
N ALA A 367 -3.50 -17.68 1.34
CA ALA A 367 -4.70 -18.37 0.86
C ALA A 367 -5.41 -17.57 -0.25
N ILE A 368 -5.49 -16.24 -0.11
CA ILE A 368 -6.03 -15.33 -1.13
C ILE A 368 -5.21 -15.43 -2.42
N ASP A 369 -3.88 -15.27 -2.34
CA ASP A 369 -2.99 -15.27 -3.51
C ASP A 369 -2.95 -16.63 -4.23
N LYS A 370 -3.07 -17.72 -3.48
CA LYS A 370 -3.15 -19.09 -4.04
C LYS A 370 -4.46 -19.31 -4.79
N LYS A 371 -5.58 -18.82 -4.24
CA LYS A 371 -6.92 -18.95 -4.84
C LYS A 371 -7.07 -18.02 -6.06
N ASN A 372 -6.47 -16.83 -6.02
CA ASN A 372 -6.59 -15.78 -7.02
C ASN A 372 -5.21 -15.40 -7.58
N LYS A 373 -4.73 -16.14 -8.59
CA LYS A 373 -3.37 -15.94 -9.14
C LYS A 373 -3.10 -14.52 -9.65
N ASN A 374 -4.14 -13.75 -9.97
CA ASN A 374 -4.03 -12.35 -10.39
C ASN A 374 -3.68 -11.37 -9.25
N THR A 375 -3.69 -11.81 -7.99
CA THR A 375 -3.29 -11.00 -6.83
C THR A 375 -1.82 -11.21 -6.43
N VAL A 376 -1.17 -12.20 -7.03
CA VAL A 376 0.28 -12.45 -6.91
C VAL A 376 1.04 -11.32 -7.61
N THR A 377 2.10 -10.82 -6.96
CA THR A 377 2.97 -9.82 -7.59
C THR A 377 4.09 -10.51 -8.34
N ILE A 378 4.28 -10.14 -9.61
CA ILE A 378 5.47 -10.52 -10.37
C ILE A 378 6.56 -9.50 -10.11
N TRP A 379 7.75 -9.98 -9.73
CA TRP A 379 8.90 -9.15 -9.42
C TRP A 379 10.16 -9.86 -9.90
N ASP A 380 10.94 -9.20 -10.76
CA ASP A 380 12.11 -9.78 -11.44
C ASP A 380 11.77 -11.11 -12.14
N GLY A 381 10.63 -11.14 -12.83
CA GLY A 381 10.11 -12.33 -13.52
C GLY A 381 9.64 -13.47 -12.61
N LYS A 382 9.64 -13.29 -11.28
CA LYS A 382 9.24 -14.30 -10.30
C LYS A 382 7.94 -13.94 -9.61
N ALA A 383 7.07 -14.94 -9.44
CA ALA A 383 5.88 -14.84 -8.62
C ALA A 383 6.25 -14.71 -7.14
N HIS A 384 5.75 -13.65 -6.49
CA HIS A 384 5.89 -13.40 -5.07
C HIS A 384 4.54 -13.46 -4.38
N TYR A 385 4.46 -14.30 -3.34
CA TYR A 385 3.24 -14.53 -2.58
C TYR A 385 3.29 -13.77 -1.27
N ASN A 386 2.17 -13.14 -0.91
CA ASN A 386 2.06 -12.44 0.36
C ASN A 386 2.10 -13.44 1.53
N TRP A 387 2.75 -13.07 2.63
CA TRP A 387 2.86 -13.92 3.82
C TRP A 387 2.25 -13.25 5.05
N GLY A 388 1.44 -14.01 5.81
CA GLY A 388 0.68 -13.54 6.95
C GLY A 388 -0.77 -13.25 6.56
N TYR A 389 -1.29 -12.11 7.00
CA TYR A 389 -2.69 -11.76 6.79
C TYR A 389 -2.87 -10.37 6.19
N ASN A 390 -4.08 -10.12 5.69
CA ASN A 390 -4.61 -8.80 5.36
C ASN A 390 -5.78 -8.49 6.30
N TYR A 391 -5.97 -7.21 6.63
CA TYR A 391 -7.22 -6.81 7.25
C TYR A 391 -8.33 -6.78 6.21
N LEU A 392 -9.49 -7.31 6.56
CA LEU A 392 -10.67 -7.35 5.70
C LEU A 392 -11.70 -6.34 6.18
N LEU A 393 -12.03 -5.38 5.32
CA LEU A 393 -12.96 -4.32 5.61
C LEU A 393 -14.15 -4.37 4.66
N GLU A 394 -15.35 -4.10 5.15
CA GLU A 394 -16.52 -3.84 4.29
C GLU A 394 -16.66 -2.35 3.98
N ASN A 395 -17.54 -2.03 3.03
CA ASN A 395 -17.82 -0.64 2.61
C ASN A 395 -16.55 0.07 2.10
N MET A 396 -15.70 -0.67 1.37
CA MET A 396 -14.48 -0.12 0.77
C MET A 396 -14.69 0.03 -0.74
N HIS A 397 -15.16 1.21 -1.15
CA HIS A 397 -15.60 1.51 -2.51
C HIS A 397 -14.54 2.20 -3.37
N MET A 398 -13.33 1.65 -3.42
CA MET A 398 -12.24 2.24 -4.19
C MET A 398 -11.78 1.32 -5.32
N GLY A 399 -11.85 1.83 -6.55
CA GLY A 399 -11.40 1.14 -7.76
C GLY A 399 -9.88 0.95 -7.85
N GLY A 400 -9.42 0.39 -8.96
CA GLY A 400 -7.99 0.34 -9.30
C GLY A 400 -7.36 1.74 -9.24
N GLY A 401 -6.10 1.85 -8.84
CA GLY A 401 -5.41 3.12 -8.58
C GLY A 401 -5.48 3.60 -7.12
N ALA A 402 -6.43 3.11 -6.32
CA ALA A 402 -6.42 3.38 -4.89
C ALA A 402 -5.38 2.57 -4.11
N SER A 403 -4.78 1.55 -4.71
CA SER A 403 -3.70 0.77 -4.12
C SER A 403 -2.60 1.67 -3.57
N GLY A 404 -2.24 1.47 -2.30
CA GLY A 404 -1.23 2.22 -1.57
C GLY A 404 -1.80 3.33 -0.68
N SER A 405 -3.13 3.51 -0.66
CA SER A 405 -3.79 4.45 0.26
C SER A 405 -3.61 4.02 1.71
N LEU A 406 -3.32 4.97 2.60
CA LEU A 406 -3.31 4.73 4.04
C LEU A 406 -4.73 4.48 4.54
N VAL A 407 -4.87 3.50 5.44
CA VAL A 407 -6.11 3.21 6.16
C VAL A 407 -5.88 3.46 7.65
N THR A 408 -6.69 4.32 8.28
CA THR A 408 -6.55 4.69 9.70
C THR A 408 -7.85 4.54 10.45
N ASP A 409 -7.79 4.42 11.79
CA ASP A 409 -8.95 4.74 12.63
C ASP A 409 -9.15 6.26 12.78
N LYS A 410 -10.17 6.67 13.55
CA LYS A 410 -10.52 8.07 13.84
C LYS A 410 -9.49 8.84 14.68
N ASP A 411 -8.54 8.13 15.30
CA ASP A 411 -7.50 8.73 16.14
C ASP A 411 -6.15 8.76 15.36
N GLY A 412 -6.19 8.47 14.05
CA GLY A 412 -5.02 8.52 13.18
C GLY A 412 -4.06 7.33 13.34
N ASN A 413 -4.49 6.24 13.98
CA ASN A 413 -3.70 5.02 14.05
C ASN A 413 -3.76 4.28 12.72
N VAL A 414 -2.60 4.08 12.08
CA VAL A 414 -2.52 3.41 10.79
C VAL A 414 -2.72 1.91 10.94
N LEU A 415 -3.77 1.40 10.30
CA LEU A 415 -4.05 -0.02 10.18
C LEU A 415 -3.14 -0.67 9.12
N GLY A 416 -2.92 0.02 8.00
CA GLY A 416 -2.09 -0.46 6.91
C GLY A 416 -2.36 0.24 5.58
N LEU A 417 -2.05 -0.43 4.47
CA LEU A 417 -2.27 0.08 3.12
C LEU A 417 -3.39 -0.65 2.40
N TYR A 418 -4.35 0.08 1.86
CA TYR A 418 -5.35 -0.49 0.96
C TYR A 418 -4.65 -1.16 -0.23
N ARG A 419 -4.85 -2.47 -0.38
CA ARG A 419 -4.14 -3.35 -1.32
C ARG A 419 -5.00 -3.71 -2.53
N MET A 420 -6.20 -4.20 -2.29
CA MET A 420 -7.12 -4.68 -3.34
C MET A 420 -8.57 -4.66 -2.85
N GLN A 421 -9.51 -4.93 -3.76
CA GLN A 421 -10.93 -5.09 -3.46
C GLN A 421 -11.50 -6.39 -4.01
N ASP A 422 -12.53 -6.87 -3.32
CA ASP A 422 -13.56 -7.72 -3.89
C ASP A 422 -14.77 -6.82 -4.22
N THR A 423 -14.94 -6.52 -5.51
CA THR A 423 -16.04 -5.66 -5.99
C THR A 423 -17.41 -6.29 -5.79
N HIS A 424 -17.51 -7.62 -5.80
CA HIS A 424 -18.80 -8.32 -5.68
C HIS A 424 -19.33 -8.19 -4.25
N ASN A 425 -18.47 -8.45 -3.27
CA ASN A 425 -18.82 -8.39 -1.86
C ASN A 425 -18.57 -7.02 -1.22
N LYS A 426 -18.10 -6.03 -1.99
CA LYS A 426 -17.76 -4.67 -1.51
C LYS A 426 -16.72 -4.68 -0.39
N LEU A 427 -15.76 -5.59 -0.48
CA LEU A 427 -14.70 -5.76 0.52
C LEU A 427 -13.41 -5.11 0.07
N GLY A 428 -12.65 -4.57 1.01
CA GLY A 428 -11.30 -4.07 0.85
C GLY A 428 -10.32 -4.86 1.69
N PHE A 429 -9.15 -5.14 1.12
CA PHE A 429 -8.05 -5.80 1.80
C PHE A 429 -6.98 -4.76 2.11
N VAL A 430 -6.51 -4.76 3.36
CA VAL A 430 -5.50 -3.82 3.84
C VAL A 430 -4.25 -4.59 4.25
N GLU A 431 -3.11 -4.22 3.68
CA GLU A 431 -1.80 -4.77 3.99
C GLU A 431 -1.28 -4.19 5.31
N PRO A 432 -1.10 -5.01 6.36
CA PRO A 432 -0.58 -4.53 7.64
C PRO A 432 0.92 -4.21 7.54
N LEU A 433 1.31 -3.07 8.11
CA LEU A 433 2.71 -2.66 8.19
C LEU A 433 3.50 -3.44 9.26
N ARG A 434 2.81 -4.14 10.16
CA ARG A 434 3.41 -4.95 11.23
C ARG A 434 2.51 -6.09 11.68
N SER A 435 3.11 -7.08 12.32
CA SER A 435 2.43 -8.13 13.08
C SER A 435 3.29 -8.54 14.28
N GLU A 436 2.66 -8.86 15.40
CA GLU A 436 3.31 -9.43 16.58
C GLU A 436 3.69 -10.91 16.40
N GLY A 437 3.20 -11.53 15.31
CA GLY A 437 3.40 -12.92 14.95
C GLY A 437 2.63 -13.89 15.84
N LEU A 438 2.46 -15.11 15.35
CA LEU A 438 1.82 -16.21 16.06
C LEU A 438 2.66 -17.47 15.90
N TYR A 439 3.21 -17.94 17.01
CA TYR A 439 4.10 -19.10 17.11
C TYR A 439 3.50 -20.14 18.03
N ILE A 440 3.53 -21.41 17.60
CA ILE A 440 3.05 -22.55 18.37
C ILE A 440 4.05 -23.69 18.20
N ASN A 441 4.74 -24.06 19.27
CA ASN A 441 5.79 -25.09 19.24
C ASN A 441 6.83 -24.81 18.12
N SER A 442 7.30 -23.57 18.05
CA SER A 442 8.22 -23.03 17.04
C SER A 442 7.68 -23.00 15.61
N LYS A 443 6.46 -23.50 15.35
CA LYS A 443 5.79 -23.33 14.05
C LYS A 443 5.31 -21.89 13.91
N ILE A 444 5.65 -21.26 12.80
CA ILE A 444 5.18 -19.93 12.41
C ILE A 444 3.80 -20.07 11.79
N ILE A 445 2.77 -19.71 12.55
CA ILE A 445 1.40 -19.61 12.04
C ILE A 445 1.23 -18.28 11.31
N LEU A 446 1.70 -17.18 11.92
CA LEU A 446 1.78 -15.86 11.32
C LEU A 446 3.16 -15.26 11.62
N PRO A 447 3.86 -14.68 10.63
CA PRO A 447 5.18 -14.13 10.85
C PRO A 447 5.13 -12.85 11.68
N LYS A 448 6.07 -12.69 12.63
CA LYS A 448 6.33 -11.41 13.30
C LYS A 448 7.15 -10.50 12.40
N TYR A 449 6.74 -9.22 12.28
CA TYR A 449 7.49 -8.23 11.51
C TYR A 449 7.08 -6.79 11.84
N ASP A 450 7.95 -5.83 11.50
CA ASP A 450 7.59 -4.42 11.33
C ASP A 450 8.35 -3.88 10.10
N LEU A 451 7.62 -3.52 9.05
CA LEU A 451 8.23 -3.10 7.77
C LEU A 451 8.98 -1.77 7.88
N ILE A 452 8.63 -0.94 8.87
CA ILE A 452 9.24 0.37 9.10
C ILE A 452 10.36 0.26 10.12
N LYS A 453 10.06 -0.18 11.34
CA LYS A 453 10.99 -0.21 12.48
C LYS A 453 11.90 -1.43 12.48
N GLY A 454 11.46 -2.53 11.87
CA GLY A 454 12.06 -3.86 12.04
C GLY A 454 11.56 -4.57 13.30
N ALA A 455 11.61 -5.89 13.27
CA ALA A 455 11.32 -6.77 14.41
C ALA A 455 12.51 -7.71 14.68
N PRO A 456 12.62 -8.34 15.86
CA PRO A 456 13.67 -9.32 16.12
C PRO A 456 13.64 -10.46 15.09
N GLY A 457 14.80 -10.78 14.52
CA GLY A 457 14.95 -11.78 13.46
C GLY A 457 14.66 -11.30 12.03
N GLN A 458 14.17 -10.07 11.86
CA GLN A 458 13.98 -9.47 10.54
C GLN A 458 15.33 -9.05 9.93
N VAL A 459 15.59 -9.42 8.68
CA VAL A 459 16.88 -9.16 8.01
C VAL A 459 16.95 -7.78 7.36
N THR A 460 15.81 -7.21 6.98
CA THR A 460 15.73 -5.89 6.35
C THR A 460 14.47 -5.13 6.79
N SER A 461 14.56 -3.83 7.01
CA SER A 461 13.47 -2.90 7.29
C SER A 461 13.79 -1.51 6.74
N TYR A 462 12.81 -0.61 6.67
CA TYR A 462 13.08 0.79 6.34
C TYR A 462 14.12 1.41 7.27
N LYS A 463 13.98 1.22 8.59
CA LYS A 463 14.92 1.73 9.59
C LYS A 463 16.35 1.21 9.33
N GLN A 464 16.51 -0.10 9.11
CA GLN A 464 17.83 -0.69 8.82
C GLN A 464 18.44 -0.10 7.54
N GLN A 465 17.62 0.12 6.50
CA GLN A 465 18.07 0.78 5.26
C GLN A 465 18.47 2.24 5.51
N LEU A 466 17.67 2.98 6.29
CA LEU A 466 17.96 4.37 6.62
C LEU A 466 19.23 4.51 7.45
N GLU A 467 19.43 3.65 8.45
CA GLU A 467 20.66 3.62 9.25
C GLU A 467 21.89 3.24 8.41
N ARG A 468 21.74 2.34 7.43
CA ARG A 468 22.84 1.93 6.53
C ARG A 468 23.27 3.02 5.56
N TYR A 469 22.31 3.67 4.89
CA TYR A 469 22.62 4.61 3.79
C TYR A 469 22.58 6.08 4.21
N TYR A 470 21.94 6.39 5.34
CA TYR A 470 21.74 7.73 5.88
C TYR A 470 21.97 7.79 7.40
N PRO A 471 23.11 7.30 7.93
CA PRO A 471 23.35 7.17 9.37
C PRO A 471 23.22 8.49 10.13
N ASN A 472 23.60 9.60 9.49
CA ASN A 472 23.61 10.95 10.07
C ASN A 472 22.41 11.82 9.66
N ALA A 473 21.48 11.31 8.86
CA ALA A 473 20.35 12.10 8.42
C ALA A 473 19.42 12.43 9.60
N ASN A 474 18.91 13.66 9.61
CA ASN A 474 17.81 14.09 10.45
C ASN A 474 16.50 13.88 9.68
N THR A 475 15.64 12.99 10.19
CA THR A 475 14.41 12.59 9.51
C THR A 475 13.20 12.62 10.44
N LEU A 476 12.01 12.71 9.85
CA LEU A 476 10.74 12.71 10.57
C LEU A 476 10.57 11.43 11.40
N LEU A 477 10.88 10.26 10.84
CA LEU A 477 10.64 8.99 11.53
C LEU A 477 11.75 8.64 12.52
N LYS A 478 12.99 9.05 12.28
CA LYS A 478 14.09 8.82 13.23
C LYS A 478 13.81 9.45 14.60
N SER A 479 13.17 10.63 14.60
CA SER A 479 12.72 11.30 15.84
C SER A 479 11.66 10.50 16.63
N GLN A 480 10.98 9.56 15.99
CA GLN A 480 9.90 8.77 16.59
C GLN A 480 10.34 7.38 17.04
N TRP A 481 11.52 6.88 16.62
CA TRP A 481 11.95 5.50 16.92
C TRP A 481 12.19 5.21 18.41
N THR A 482 12.61 6.21 19.18
CA THR A 482 12.96 6.10 20.60
C THR A 482 11.73 6.17 21.51
N LYS A 483 10.61 6.69 21.02
CA LYS A 483 9.32 6.66 21.73
C LYS A 483 8.73 5.25 21.63
N GLY A 484 9.09 4.39 22.58
CA GLY A 484 8.44 3.08 22.77
C GLY A 484 9.28 1.83 22.44
N SER A 485 10.62 1.88 22.51
CA SER A 485 11.43 0.65 22.56
C SER A 485 11.96 0.43 23.98
N PRO A 486 11.63 -0.68 24.68
CA PRO A 486 12.47 -1.13 25.77
C PRO A 486 13.85 -1.48 25.19
N ASN A 487 14.92 -1.04 25.84
CA ASN A 487 16.30 -1.24 25.42
C ASN A 487 16.61 -2.73 25.18
N LEU A 488 16.54 -3.19 23.93
CA LEU A 488 17.22 -4.41 23.50
C LEU A 488 18.68 -4.05 23.28
N LYS A 489 19.49 -4.27 24.31
CA LYS A 489 20.95 -4.28 24.17
C LYS A 489 21.31 -5.31 23.11
N LEU A 490 21.91 -4.86 22.02
CA LEU A 490 22.65 -5.73 21.11
C LEU A 490 23.72 -6.42 21.94
N VAL A 491 23.61 -7.74 22.12
CA VAL A 491 24.71 -8.55 22.62
C VAL A 491 25.72 -8.61 21.48
N SER A 492 26.84 -7.91 21.66
CA SER A 492 28.01 -7.92 20.79
C SER A 492 28.67 -9.29 20.73
#